data_AF-A0A1W1XUC7-F1
#
_entry.id   AF-A0A1W1XUC7-F1
#
_cell.length_a   1.000
_cell.length_b   1.000
_cell.length_c   1.000
_cell.angle_alpha   90.00
_cell.angle_beta   90.00
_cell.angle_gamma   90.00
#
_symmetry.space_group_name_H-M   'P 1'
#
loop_
_entity.id
_entity.type
_entity.pdbx_description
1 polymer ?
#
loop_
_entity_poly.entity_id
_entity_poly.type
_entity_poly.pdbx_seq_one_letter_code
_entity_poly.pdbx_strand_id
1 'polypeptide(L)'
;MLCAVALALLWPAIGTSDGPLHLGLVTNLGVSLVFFLHGAALSRQSLKAGVSNWRLHAFVQSTTYLVFPLIGIVLVLAIRGALPPDLVLGVFYLCALPSTISSSVAMTSLGKGNVPGAIFNASLSNIVGMAATPLLIGIMVSTGGAHLPLGKAVLDIALQLLLPFVLGQLLRPWLADWLARNKPVISKLDRGVVVLIVYSSFCDSTAAGLWHNYAWWMLAVVFVLVGILLAVVLLGTTWISRSLGFSLPDEVAAVFCGSKKSLATGIPMAKLLFAGHPGLGLIVLPVMFYHQLQLLVCSVLARRYAERAA
;
A
#
# COMPACT_ATOMS: atom_id res chain seq x y z
N MET A 1 -8.64 -10.54 -8.28
CA MET A 1 -8.22 -10.55 -6.85
C MET A 1 -8.80 -11.74 -6.12
N LEU A 2 -10.11 -11.79 -5.82
CA LEU A 2 -10.70 -12.90 -5.06
C LEU A 2 -10.41 -14.29 -5.68
N CYS A 3 -10.55 -14.44 -7.00
CA CYS A 3 -10.18 -15.70 -7.66
C CYS A 3 -8.70 -16.07 -7.50
N ALA A 4 -7.80 -15.08 -7.52
CA ALA A 4 -6.38 -15.32 -7.31
C ALA A 4 -6.10 -15.77 -5.87
N VAL A 5 -6.75 -15.14 -4.88
CA VAL A 5 -6.68 -15.58 -3.47
C VAL A 5 -7.20 -17.01 -3.33
N ALA A 6 -8.36 -17.34 -3.92
CA ALA A 6 -8.90 -18.69 -3.88
C ALA A 6 -7.95 -19.72 -4.50
N LEU A 7 -7.36 -19.43 -5.67
CA LEU A 7 -6.38 -20.30 -6.31
C LEU A 7 -5.11 -20.47 -5.45
N ALA A 8 -4.65 -19.42 -4.78
CA ALA A 8 -3.47 -19.48 -3.91
C ALA A 8 -3.69 -20.31 -2.64
N LEU A 9 -4.94 -20.40 -2.16
CA LEU A 9 -5.31 -21.25 -1.03
C LEU A 9 -5.43 -22.72 -1.44
N LEU A 10 -5.92 -23.00 -2.65
CA LEU A 10 -6.16 -24.37 -3.14
C LEU A 10 -4.91 -25.02 -3.75
N TRP A 11 -4.13 -24.27 -4.52
CA TRP A 11 -2.92 -24.77 -5.21
C TRP A 11 -1.73 -23.81 -5.00
N PRO A 12 -1.18 -23.73 -3.77
CA PRO A 12 -0.11 -22.79 -3.45
C PRO A 12 1.19 -23.09 -4.22
N ALA A 13 1.52 -24.36 -4.45
CA ALA A 13 2.80 -24.79 -5.02
C ALA A 13 3.12 -24.19 -6.40
N ILE A 14 2.09 -23.86 -7.19
CA ILE A 14 2.27 -23.27 -8.53
C ILE A 14 2.79 -21.83 -8.43
N GLY A 15 2.36 -21.10 -7.40
CA GLY A 15 2.57 -19.66 -7.27
C GLY A 15 3.52 -19.23 -6.15
N THR A 16 4.19 -20.16 -5.47
CA THR A 16 5.25 -19.78 -4.53
C THR A 16 6.38 -19.05 -5.25
N SER A 17 7.14 -18.24 -4.50
CA SER A 17 8.25 -17.45 -5.04
C SER A 17 9.25 -18.31 -5.82
N ASP A 18 9.55 -19.50 -5.30
CA ASP A 18 10.46 -20.51 -5.88
C ASP A 18 9.71 -21.65 -6.59
N GLY A 19 8.41 -21.47 -6.86
CA GLY A 19 7.59 -22.45 -7.55
C GLY A 19 7.88 -22.52 -9.05
N PRO A 20 7.18 -23.38 -9.81
CA PRO A 20 7.41 -23.60 -11.24
C PRO A 20 7.31 -22.30 -12.08
N LEU A 21 6.43 -21.39 -11.68
CA LEU A 21 6.24 -20.10 -12.35
C LEU A 21 7.29 -19.04 -11.97
N HIS A 22 8.21 -19.35 -11.05
CA HIS A 22 9.25 -18.44 -10.55
C HIS A 22 8.69 -17.07 -10.18
N LEU A 23 7.56 -17.04 -9.46
CA LEU A 23 6.83 -15.81 -9.21
C LEU A 23 7.62 -14.80 -8.38
N GLY A 24 8.66 -15.21 -7.66
CA GLY A 24 9.60 -14.29 -7.04
C GLY A 24 10.26 -13.37 -8.06
N LEU A 25 10.85 -13.94 -9.12
CA LEU A 25 11.48 -13.16 -10.19
C LEU A 25 10.44 -12.37 -10.99
N VAL A 26 9.33 -13.00 -11.37
CA VAL A 26 8.28 -12.37 -12.18
C VAL A 26 7.66 -11.17 -11.45
N THR A 27 7.37 -11.31 -10.16
CA THR A 27 6.81 -10.20 -9.37
C THR A 27 7.85 -9.12 -9.13
N ASN A 28 9.13 -9.45 -8.90
CA ASN A 28 10.18 -8.44 -8.79
C ASN A 28 10.33 -7.60 -10.07
N LEU A 29 10.42 -8.25 -11.24
CA LEU A 29 10.48 -7.56 -12.53
C LEU A 29 9.21 -6.74 -12.80
N GLY A 30 8.04 -7.31 -12.49
CA GLY A 30 6.75 -6.63 -12.60
C GLY A 30 6.69 -5.37 -11.73
N VAL A 31 7.17 -5.44 -10.49
CA VAL A 31 7.25 -4.30 -9.56
C VAL A 31 8.16 -3.22 -10.13
N SER A 32 9.38 -3.57 -10.58
CA SER A 32 10.29 -2.61 -11.21
C SER A 32 9.66 -1.94 -12.42
N LEU A 33 8.99 -2.71 -13.29
CA LEU A 33 8.27 -2.19 -14.45
C LEU A 33 7.14 -1.24 -14.05
N VAL A 34 6.34 -1.59 -13.05
CA VAL A 34 5.23 -0.76 -12.58
C VAL A 34 5.74 0.55 -11.97
N PHE A 35 6.80 0.50 -11.16
CA PHE A 35 7.41 1.72 -10.60
C PHE A 35 8.05 2.59 -11.68
N PHE A 36 8.67 1.99 -12.69
CA PHE A 36 9.14 2.71 -13.88
C PHE A 36 8.00 3.41 -14.62
N LEU A 37 6.91 2.71 -14.91
CA LEU A 37 5.74 3.28 -15.58
C LEU A 37 5.09 4.40 -14.74
N HIS A 38 5.04 4.24 -13.42
CA HIS A 38 4.56 5.30 -12.51
C HIS A 38 5.44 6.54 -12.55
N GLY A 39 6.77 6.37 -12.58
CA GLY A 39 7.72 7.46 -12.77
C GLY A 39 7.48 8.18 -14.08
N ALA A 40 7.44 7.44 -15.19
CA ALA A 40 7.24 8.00 -16.52
C ALA A 40 5.86 8.66 -16.72
N ALA A 41 4.83 8.19 -16.03
CA ALA A 41 3.49 8.78 -16.07
C ALA A 41 3.36 10.09 -15.27
N LEU A 42 4.26 10.36 -14.32
CA LEU A 42 4.14 11.50 -13.39
C LEU A 42 4.49 12.84 -14.06
N SER A 43 3.47 13.59 -14.46
CA SER A 43 3.68 14.85 -15.17
C SER A 43 4.27 15.98 -14.30
N ARG A 44 5.18 16.78 -14.88
CA ARG A 44 5.71 17.99 -14.24
C ARG A 44 4.61 19.02 -13.94
N GLN A 45 3.55 19.06 -14.76
CA GLN A 45 2.37 19.89 -14.49
C GLN A 45 1.58 19.37 -13.30
N SER A 46 1.40 18.06 -13.13
CA SER A 46 0.78 17.48 -11.93
C SER A 46 1.62 17.71 -10.68
N LEU A 47 2.95 17.69 -10.81
CA LEU A 47 3.88 18.07 -9.75
C LEU A 47 3.74 19.56 -9.39
N LYS A 48 3.75 20.46 -10.37
CA LYS A 48 3.61 21.92 -10.16
C LYS A 48 2.21 22.35 -9.69
N ALA A 49 1.16 21.78 -10.26
CA ALA A 49 -0.23 22.02 -9.87
C ALA A 49 -0.59 21.36 -8.54
N GLY A 50 0.18 20.36 -8.08
CA GLY A 50 0.08 19.86 -6.71
C GLY A 50 0.54 20.92 -5.70
N VAL A 51 1.63 21.64 -5.97
CA VAL A 51 2.15 22.65 -5.02
C VAL A 51 1.08 23.70 -4.62
N SER A 52 0.11 24.02 -5.49
CA SER A 52 -0.95 24.99 -5.16
C SER A 52 -1.98 24.50 -4.13
N ASN A 53 -2.16 23.19 -3.92
CA ASN A 53 -3.08 22.65 -2.91
C ASN A 53 -2.31 22.02 -1.72
N TRP A 54 -1.40 22.79 -1.15
CA TRP A 54 -0.54 22.35 -0.05
C TRP A 54 -1.32 21.83 1.17
N ARG A 55 -2.53 22.34 1.42
CA ARG A 55 -3.40 21.90 2.54
C ARG A 55 -3.81 20.44 2.36
N LEU A 56 -4.24 20.05 1.15
CA LEU A 56 -4.56 18.67 0.82
C LEU A 56 -3.33 17.77 0.96
N HIS A 57 -2.16 18.25 0.51
CA HIS A 57 -0.92 17.47 0.56
C HIS A 57 -0.44 17.24 1.99
N ALA A 58 -0.34 18.30 2.78
CA ALA A 58 0.01 18.21 4.18
C ALA A 58 -0.95 17.28 4.94
N PHE A 59 -2.25 17.38 4.66
CA PHE A 59 -3.26 16.51 5.26
C PHE A 59 -3.02 15.02 4.95
N VAL A 60 -2.86 14.67 3.67
CA VAL A 60 -2.68 13.27 3.27
C VAL A 60 -1.35 12.70 3.77
N GLN A 61 -0.25 13.46 3.66
CA GLN A 61 1.06 13.00 4.13
C GLN A 61 1.07 12.86 5.66
N SER A 62 0.48 13.80 6.40
CA SER A 62 0.37 13.71 7.86
C SER A 62 -0.52 12.54 8.26
N THR A 63 -1.62 12.28 7.56
CA THR A 63 -2.43 11.10 7.85
C THR A 63 -1.61 9.83 7.67
N THR A 64 -0.84 9.74 6.58
CA THR A 64 -0.07 8.54 6.23
C THR A 64 1.11 8.27 7.17
N TYR A 65 1.88 9.32 7.52
CA TYR A 65 3.16 9.19 8.23
C TYR A 65 3.17 9.70 9.66
N LEU A 66 2.06 10.29 10.13
CA LEU A 66 1.89 10.69 11.53
C LEU A 66 0.69 9.96 12.14
N VAL A 67 -0.52 10.16 11.62
CA VAL A 67 -1.75 9.63 12.22
C VAL A 67 -1.75 8.10 12.23
N PHE A 68 -1.47 7.45 11.08
CA PHE A 68 -1.41 5.99 11.02
C PHE A 68 -0.36 5.40 11.96
N PRO A 69 0.93 5.83 11.94
CA PRO A 69 1.91 5.33 12.90
C PRO A 69 1.53 5.55 14.36
N LEU A 70 0.91 6.69 14.71
CA LEU A 70 0.42 6.94 16.07
C LEU A 70 -0.68 5.96 16.47
N ILE A 71 -1.66 5.72 15.59
CA ILE A 71 -2.67 4.67 15.80
C ILE A 71 -1.97 3.30 15.94
N GLY A 72 -0.99 3.02 15.08
CA GLY A 72 -0.18 1.81 15.12
C GLY A 72 0.49 1.58 16.47
N ILE A 73 1.07 2.61 17.09
CA ILE A 73 1.65 2.54 18.43
C ILE A 73 0.58 2.16 19.45
N VAL A 74 -0.58 2.82 19.44
CA VAL A 74 -1.69 2.50 20.35
C VAL A 74 -2.15 1.05 20.18
N LEU A 75 -2.31 0.59 18.93
CA LEU A 75 -2.69 -0.79 18.62
C LEU A 75 -1.63 -1.77 19.12
N VAL A 76 -0.34 -1.52 18.86
CA VAL A 76 0.77 -2.35 19.36
C VAL A 76 0.74 -2.45 20.87
N LEU A 77 0.56 -1.34 21.59
CA LEU A 77 0.46 -1.34 23.04
C LEU A 77 -0.73 -2.16 23.56
N ALA A 78 -1.85 -2.14 22.84
CA ALA A 78 -3.05 -2.88 23.19
C ALA A 78 -2.94 -4.40 22.92
N ILE A 79 -2.17 -4.81 21.90
CA ILE A 79 -2.10 -6.20 21.45
C ILE A 79 -0.78 -6.92 21.78
N ARG A 80 0.27 -6.20 22.21
CA ARG A 80 1.55 -6.79 22.64
C ARG A 80 1.29 -7.72 23.84
N GLY A 81 1.39 -9.02 23.64
CA GLY A 81 1.10 -10.04 24.66
C GLY A 81 -0.19 -10.83 24.41
N ALA A 82 -1.13 -10.31 23.62
CA ALA A 82 -2.30 -11.08 23.17
C ALA A 82 -2.05 -11.78 21.82
N LEU A 83 -1.17 -11.22 20.99
CA LEU A 83 -0.85 -11.73 19.65
C LEU A 83 0.65 -12.03 19.50
N PRO A 84 1.03 -12.96 18.59
CA PRO A 84 2.43 -13.25 18.29
C PRO A 84 3.21 -11.99 17.87
N PRO A 85 4.50 -11.86 18.24
CA PRO A 85 5.31 -10.69 17.93
C PRO A 85 5.33 -10.29 16.45
N ASP A 86 5.42 -11.27 15.55
CA ASP A 86 5.45 -11.06 14.10
C ASP A 86 4.16 -10.44 13.57
N LEU A 87 3.03 -10.77 14.19
CA LEU A 87 1.74 -10.23 13.83
C LEU A 87 1.55 -8.81 14.38
N VAL A 88 2.04 -8.54 15.59
CA VAL A 88 2.10 -7.19 16.17
C VAL A 88 2.98 -6.28 15.29
N LEU A 89 4.13 -6.79 14.86
CA LEU A 89 5.00 -6.12 13.90
C LEU A 89 4.28 -5.87 12.57
N GLY A 90 3.52 -6.84 12.07
CA GLY A 90 2.70 -6.70 10.86
C GLY A 90 1.63 -5.61 10.95
N VAL A 91 0.98 -5.45 12.11
CA VAL A 91 -0.01 -4.38 12.34
C VAL A 91 0.65 -3.01 12.30
N PHE A 92 1.81 -2.87 12.94
CA PHE A 92 2.57 -1.61 12.86
C PHE A 92 3.12 -1.37 11.45
N TYR A 93 3.59 -2.42 10.78
CA TYR A 93 4.06 -2.36 9.40
C TYR A 93 2.98 -1.80 8.47
N LEU A 94 1.76 -2.33 8.55
CA LEU A 94 0.61 -1.79 7.83
C LEU A 94 0.43 -0.28 8.07
N CYS A 95 0.58 0.18 9.31
CA CYS A 95 0.45 1.59 9.66
C CYS A 95 1.60 2.45 9.10
N ALA A 96 2.80 1.90 8.96
CA ALA A 96 3.97 2.59 8.42
C ALA A 96 3.97 2.67 6.88
N LEU A 97 3.17 1.85 6.18
CA LEU A 97 3.17 1.79 4.72
C LEU A 97 2.70 3.09 4.03
N PRO A 98 3.17 3.35 2.79
CA PRO A 98 2.65 4.42 1.95
C PRO A 98 1.22 4.17 1.46
N SER A 99 0.61 5.22 0.90
CA SER A 99 -0.69 5.17 0.23
C SER A 99 -0.64 4.48 -1.14
N THR A 100 -1.80 4.13 -1.71
CA THR A 100 -1.92 3.48 -3.03
C THR A 100 -2.04 4.51 -4.16
N ILE A 101 -1.36 4.25 -5.29
CA ILE A 101 -1.55 5.05 -6.53
C ILE A 101 -2.84 4.61 -7.22
N SER A 102 -2.86 3.39 -7.76
CA SER A 102 -3.92 2.88 -8.63
C SER A 102 -5.32 2.96 -8.00
N SER A 103 -5.50 2.44 -6.79
CA SER A 103 -6.82 2.41 -6.15
C SER A 103 -7.25 3.77 -5.57
N SER A 104 -6.34 4.62 -5.10
CA SER A 104 -6.73 5.98 -4.66
C SER A 104 -7.19 6.82 -5.83
N VAL A 105 -6.46 6.80 -6.95
CA VAL A 105 -6.79 7.54 -8.17
C VAL A 105 -8.11 7.03 -8.76
N ALA A 106 -8.29 5.71 -8.84
CA ALA A 106 -9.52 5.11 -9.36
C ALA A 106 -10.75 5.46 -8.52
N MET A 107 -10.67 5.35 -7.18
CA MET A 107 -11.79 5.68 -6.29
C MET A 107 -12.06 7.18 -6.25
N THR A 108 -11.03 8.02 -6.33
CA THR A 108 -11.19 9.48 -6.42
C THR A 108 -11.90 9.86 -7.71
N SER A 109 -11.49 9.27 -8.84
CA SER A 109 -12.17 9.49 -10.12
C SER A 109 -13.64 9.03 -10.07
N LEU A 110 -13.89 7.83 -9.54
CA LEU A 110 -15.24 7.30 -9.38
C LEU A 110 -16.11 8.20 -8.48
N GLY A 111 -15.53 8.79 -7.43
CA GLY A 111 -16.21 9.72 -6.53
C GLY A 111 -16.25 11.18 -7.01
N LYS A 112 -15.92 11.46 -8.29
CA LYS A 112 -15.84 12.81 -8.88
C LYS A 112 -14.92 13.78 -8.10
N GLY A 113 -13.84 13.24 -7.53
CA GLY A 113 -12.89 13.96 -6.70
C GLY A 113 -11.75 14.65 -7.46
N ASN A 114 -10.84 15.28 -6.72
CA ASN A 114 -9.62 15.89 -7.25
C ASN A 114 -8.59 14.82 -7.66
N VAL A 115 -8.74 14.30 -8.89
CA VAL A 115 -7.86 13.27 -9.46
C VAL A 115 -6.39 13.72 -9.57
N PRO A 116 -6.06 14.94 -10.04
CA PRO A 116 -4.68 15.42 -10.04
C PRO A 116 -4.03 15.42 -8.64
N GLY A 117 -4.78 15.90 -7.64
CA GLY A 117 -4.33 15.89 -6.24
C GLY A 117 -4.12 14.49 -5.71
N ALA A 118 -4.97 13.52 -6.08
CA ALA A 118 -4.81 12.12 -5.70
C ALA A 118 -3.57 11.47 -6.33
N ILE A 119 -3.30 11.73 -7.62
CA ILE A 119 -2.09 11.23 -8.30
C ILE A 119 -0.85 11.76 -7.59
N PHE A 120 -0.78 13.08 -7.37
CA PHE A 120 0.37 13.69 -6.69
C PHE A 120 0.58 13.11 -5.29
N ASN A 121 -0.47 13.07 -4.47
CA ASN A 121 -0.37 12.61 -3.09
C ASN A 121 0.05 11.14 -2.99
N ALA A 122 -0.52 10.29 -3.83
CA ALA A 122 -0.18 8.88 -3.82
C ALA A 122 1.26 8.65 -4.29
N SER A 123 1.71 9.35 -5.35
CA SER A 123 3.10 9.29 -5.80
C SER A 123 4.07 9.81 -4.76
N LEU A 124 3.81 10.99 -4.20
CA LEU A 124 4.64 11.58 -3.13
C LEU A 124 4.70 10.65 -1.92
N SER A 125 3.56 10.10 -1.51
CA SER A 125 3.50 9.14 -0.41
C SER A 125 4.37 7.93 -0.72
N ASN A 126 4.32 7.33 -1.91
CA ASN A 126 5.18 6.17 -2.23
C ASN A 126 6.67 6.50 -2.19
N ILE A 127 7.09 7.66 -2.72
CA ILE A 127 8.50 8.09 -2.69
C ILE A 127 8.96 8.28 -1.24
N VAL A 128 8.19 9.02 -0.44
CA VAL A 128 8.49 9.23 0.99
C VAL A 128 8.50 7.89 1.73
N GLY A 129 7.58 6.99 1.40
CA GLY A 129 7.39 5.71 2.08
C GLY A 129 8.56 4.76 1.92
N MET A 130 9.26 4.81 0.78
CA MET A 130 10.48 4.02 0.54
C MET A 130 11.58 4.31 1.56
N ALA A 131 11.64 5.53 2.10
CA ALA A 131 12.57 5.90 3.17
C ALA A 131 11.91 5.87 4.56
N ALA A 132 10.68 6.38 4.68
CA ALA A 132 9.99 6.52 5.97
C ALA A 132 9.58 5.17 6.58
N THR A 133 9.09 4.21 5.77
CA THR A 133 8.64 2.91 6.30
C THR A 133 9.78 2.13 6.96
N PRO A 134 10.95 1.95 6.31
CA PRO A 134 12.09 1.29 6.96
C PRO A 134 12.51 1.98 8.25
N LEU A 135 12.54 3.31 8.27
CA LEU A 135 12.93 4.08 9.46
C LEU A 135 11.93 3.90 10.61
N LEU A 136 10.62 4.01 10.33
CA LEU A 136 9.57 3.79 11.33
C LEU A 136 9.64 2.37 11.91
N ILE A 137 9.82 1.36 11.04
CA ILE A 137 9.98 -0.03 11.47
C ILE A 137 11.26 -0.23 12.27
N GLY A 138 12.36 0.38 11.83
CA GLY A 138 13.63 0.35 12.52
C GLY A 138 13.55 0.89 13.94
N ILE A 139 12.88 2.04 14.11
CA ILE A 139 12.62 2.62 15.44
C ILE A 139 11.83 1.62 16.29
N MET A 140 10.71 1.09 15.78
CA MET A 140 9.90 0.12 16.52
C MET A 140 10.71 -1.12 16.94
N VAL A 141 11.39 -1.77 16.01
CA VAL A 141 12.15 -3.00 16.28
C VAL A 141 13.33 -2.77 17.22
N SER A 142 13.99 -1.61 17.14
CA SER A 142 15.10 -1.26 18.04
C SER A 142 14.67 -1.16 19.51
N THR A 143 13.42 -0.75 19.78
CA THR A 143 12.88 -0.73 21.15
C THR A 143 12.68 -2.14 21.74
N GLY A 144 12.65 -3.18 20.90
CA GLY A 144 12.53 -4.58 21.29
C GLY A 144 13.85 -5.34 21.38
N GLY A 145 15.00 -4.68 21.21
CA GLY A 145 16.33 -5.30 21.30
C GLY A 145 16.80 -6.07 20.06
N ALA A 146 16.02 -6.04 18.97
CA ALA A 146 16.42 -6.62 17.68
C ALA A 146 17.00 -5.54 16.76
N HIS A 147 18.01 -5.90 15.96
CA HIS A 147 18.62 -5.00 14.98
C HIS A 147 18.29 -5.45 13.56
N LEU A 148 17.61 -4.59 12.81
CA LEU A 148 17.45 -4.75 11.36
C LEU A 148 18.61 -4.05 10.64
N PRO A 149 19.14 -4.61 9.55
CA PRO A 149 20.15 -3.95 8.72
C PRO A 149 19.50 -2.85 7.86
N LEU A 150 19.02 -1.78 8.52
CA LEU A 150 18.22 -0.71 7.91
C LEU A 150 18.90 -0.06 6.72
N GLY A 151 20.21 0.19 6.80
CA GLY A 151 20.96 0.79 5.69
C GLY A 151 20.91 -0.06 4.42
N LYS A 152 21.11 -1.38 4.55
CA LYS A 152 21.00 -2.31 3.42
C LYS A 152 19.56 -2.38 2.92
N ALA A 153 18.58 -2.50 3.80
CA ALA A 153 17.18 -2.58 3.39
C ALA A 153 16.70 -1.31 2.66
N VAL A 154 17.10 -0.12 3.13
CA VAL A 154 16.83 1.15 2.45
C VAL A 154 17.50 1.20 1.08
N LEU A 155 18.74 0.74 0.96
CA LEU A 155 19.44 0.64 -0.32
C LEU A 155 18.74 -0.32 -1.27
N ASP A 156 18.37 -1.51 -0.82
CA ASP A 156 17.69 -2.52 -1.64
C ASP A 156 16.32 -2.00 -2.10
N ILE A 157 15.57 -1.32 -1.22
CA ILE A 157 14.32 -0.65 -1.57
C ILE A 157 14.56 0.47 -2.59
N ALA A 158 15.61 1.27 -2.41
CA ALA A 158 15.97 2.32 -3.34
C ALA A 158 16.31 1.75 -4.72
N LEU A 159 17.06 0.65 -4.80
CA LEU A 159 17.40 -0.01 -6.05
C LEU A 159 16.18 -0.67 -6.71
N GLN A 160 15.33 -1.34 -5.93
CA GLN A 160 14.20 -2.11 -6.45
C GLN A 160 13.00 -1.23 -6.84
N LEU A 161 12.73 -0.16 -6.10
CA LEU A 161 11.53 0.67 -6.26
C LEU A 161 11.85 2.10 -6.72
N LEU A 162 12.82 2.77 -6.08
CA LEU A 162 13.09 4.19 -6.36
C LEU A 162 13.85 4.38 -7.67
N LEU A 163 14.88 3.58 -7.93
CA LEU A 163 15.69 3.63 -9.14
C LEU A 163 14.84 3.48 -10.42
N PRO A 164 14.01 2.42 -10.59
CA PRO A 164 13.18 2.31 -11.78
C PRO A 164 12.20 3.49 -11.90
N PHE A 165 11.65 3.97 -10.78
CA PHE A 165 10.80 5.18 -10.79
C PHE A 165 11.55 6.41 -11.31
N VAL A 166 12.77 6.67 -10.81
CA VAL A 166 13.62 7.78 -11.25
C VAL A 166 13.96 7.64 -12.73
N LEU A 167 14.35 6.45 -13.18
CA LEU A 167 14.62 6.17 -14.60
C LEU A 167 13.40 6.45 -15.47
N GLY A 168 12.21 6.03 -15.04
CA GLY A 168 10.96 6.34 -15.72
C GLY A 168 10.73 7.84 -15.82
N GLN A 169 10.95 8.58 -14.73
CA GLN A 169 10.77 10.03 -14.71
C GLN A 169 11.80 10.77 -15.57
N LEU A 170 13.04 10.30 -15.64
CA LEU A 170 14.05 10.81 -16.54
C LEU A 170 13.66 10.56 -18.00
N LEU A 171 13.16 9.37 -18.32
CA LEU A 171 12.73 8.99 -19.67
C LEU A 171 11.33 9.50 -20.06
N ARG A 172 10.64 10.20 -19.15
CA ARG A 172 9.30 10.74 -19.37
C ARG A 172 9.17 11.59 -20.65
N PRO A 173 10.09 12.51 -21.01
CA PRO A 173 9.92 13.35 -22.20
C PRO A 173 9.71 12.56 -23.50
N TRP A 174 10.26 11.34 -23.58
CA TRP A 174 10.12 10.45 -24.73
C TRP A 174 8.93 9.50 -24.61
N LEU A 175 8.54 9.12 -23.39
CA LEU A 175 7.51 8.12 -23.15
C LEU A 175 6.12 8.70 -22.88
N ALA A 176 6.00 9.96 -22.45
CA ALA A 176 4.76 10.53 -21.93
C ALA A 176 3.58 10.42 -22.91
N ASP A 177 3.81 10.75 -24.19
CA ASP A 177 2.74 10.71 -25.20
C ASP A 177 2.31 9.28 -25.53
N TRP A 178 3.27 8.35 -25.59
CA TRP A 178 2.99 6.94 -25.78
C TRP A 178 2.19 6.38 -24.59
N LEU A 179 2.57 6.74 -23.35
CA LEU A 179 1.85 6.34 -22.15
C LEU A 179 0.44 6.92 -22.12
N ALA A 180 0.27 8.18 -22.52
CA ALA A 180 -1.03 8.84 -22.58
C ALA A 180 -1.99 8.17 -23.58
N ARG A 181 -1.47 7.69 -24.72
CA ARG A 181 -2.24 6.93 -25.72
C ARG A 181 -2.58 5.52 -25.26
N ASN A 182 -1.71 4.88 -24.47
CA ASN A 182 -1.85 3.49 -24.04
C ASN A 182 -2.34 3.32 -22.57
N LYS A 183 -2.96 4.35 -21.98
CA LYS A 183 -3.48 4.34 -20.60
C LYS A 183 -4.25 3.06 -20.21
N PRO A 184 -5.17 2.52 -21.04
CA PRO A 184 -5.91 1.30 -20.67
C PRO A 184 -5.00 0.08 -20.52
N VAL A 185 -4.00 -0.06 -21.37
CA VAL A 185 -3.05 -1.18 -21.34
C VAL A 185 -2.16 -1.08 -20.10
N ILE A 186 -1.64 0.11 -19.82
CA ILE A 186 -0.80 0.37 -18.64
C ILE A 186 -1.58 0.10 -17.34
N SER A 187 -2.83 0.53 -17.27
CA SER A 187 -3.71 0.27 -16.13
C SER A 187 -3.99 -1.22 -15.93
N LYS A 188 -4.18 -1.98 -17.03
CA LYS A 188 -4.32 -3.44 -16.95
C LYS A 188 -3.03 -4.11 -16.48
N LEU A 189 -1.88 -3.66 -16.97
CA LEU A 189 -0.57 -4.18 -16.58
C LEU A 189 -0.29 -3.92 -15.09
N ASP A 190 -0.48 -2.69 -14.61
CA ASP A 190 -0.35 -2.33 -13.20
C ASP A 190 -1.21 -3.24 -12.31
N ARG A 191 -2.51 -3.36 -12.63
CA ARG A 191 -3.42 -4.24 -11.89
C ARG A 191 -3.00 -5.71 -11.99
N GLY A 192 -2.53 -6.17 -13.14
CA GLY A 192 -2.04 -7.54 -13.36
C GLY A 192 -0.86 -7.88 -12.46
N VAL A 193 0.13 -6.98 -12.38
CA VAL A 193 1.27 -7.12 -11.48
C VAL A 193 0.82 -7.14 -10.03
N VAL A 194 -0.10 -6.27 -9.61
CA VAL A 194 -0.67 -6.33 -8.24
C VAL A 194 -1.37 -7.66 -7.98
N VAL A 195 -2.12 -8.21 -8.95
CA VAL A 195 -2.76 -9.53 -8.80
C VAL A 195 -1.70 -10.61 -8.60
N LEU A 196 -0.61 -10.58 -9.37
CA LEU A 196 0.48 -11.55 -9.27
C LEU A 196 1.21 -11.45 -7.92
N ILE A 197 1.46 -10.23 -7.42
CA ILE A 197 2.07 -10.02 -6.10
C ILE A 197 1.18 -10.60 -5.00
N VAL A 198 -0.13 -10.31 -5.05
CA VAL A 198 -1.11 -10.86 -4.10
C VAL A 198 -1.12 -12.37 -4.20
N TYR A 199 -1.27 -12.92 -5.40
CA TYR A 199 -1.29 -14.37 -5.64
C TYR A 199 -0.04 -15.05 -5.05
N SER A 200 1.15 -14.56 -5.42
CA SER A 200 2.42 -15.10 -4.93
C SER A 200 2.55 -14.99 -3.42
N SER A 201 2.19 -13.85 -2.82
CA SER A 201 2.24 -13.66 -1.37
C SER A 201 1.29 -14.58 -0.60
N PHE A 202 0.09 -14.84 -1.15
CA PHE A 202 -0.84 -15.81 -0.56
C PHE A 202 -0.31 -17.24 -0.73
N CYS A 203 0.25 -17.59 -1.89
CA CYS A 203 0.88 -18.90 -2.12
C CYS A 203 2.03 -19.15 -1.12
N ASP A 204 2.93 -18.18 -0.95
CA ASP A 204 4.04 -18.24 0.01
C ASP A 204 3.51 -18.44 1.44
N SER A 205 2.49 -17.67 1.84
CA SER A 205 1.89 -17.76 3.18
C SER A 205 1.18 -19.10 3.41
N THR A 206 0.46 -19.61 2.41
CA THR A 206 -0.21 -20.92 2.46
C THR A 206 0.81 -22.04 2.54
N ALA A 207 1.86 -22.00 1.71
CA ALA A 207 2.94 -23.01 1.71
C ALA A 207 3.73 -23.01 3.02
N ALA A 208 3.91 -21.84 3.65
CA ALA A 208 4.48 -21.71 5.00
C ALA A 208 3.54 -22.19 6.12
N GLY A 209 2.35 -22.70 5.79
CA GLY A 209 1.41 -23.28 6.74
C GLY A 209 0.65 -22.26 7.58
N LEU A 210 0.57 -20.99 7.17
CA LEU A 210 -0.08 -19.91 7.96
C LEU A 210 -1.51 -20.25 8.40
N TRP A 211 -2.25 -21.01 7.60
CA TRP A 211 -3.65 -21.35 7.89
C TRP A 211 -3.83 -22.53 8.85
N HIS A 212 -2.80 -23.36 9.01
CA HIS A 212 -2.83 -24.55 9.84
C HIS A 212 -2.03 -24.37 11.14
N ASN A 213 -0.94 -23.60 11.07
CA ASN A 213 -0.02 -23.37 12.17
C ASN A 213 -0.54 -22.33 13.18
N TYR A 214 -1.55 -21.54 12.80
CA TYR A 214 -2.12 -20.50 13.65
C TYR A 214 -3.61 -20.72 13.87
N ALA A 215 -4.06 -20.42 15.09
CA ALA A 215 -5.45 -20.59 15.46
C ALA A 215 -6.36 -19.62 14.67
N TRP A 216 -7.50 -20.12 14.19
CA TRP A 216 -8.47 -19.34 13.40
C TRP A 216 -8.95 -18.06 14.11
N TRP A 217 -9.05 -18.08 15.44
CA TRP A 217 -9.44 -16.91 16.23
C TRP A 217 -8.44 -15.75 16.08
N MET A 218 -7.14 -16.05 15.90
CA MET A 218 -6.11 -15.05 15.71
C MET A 218 -6.29 -14.33 14.38
N LEU A 219 -6.59 -15.07 13.32
CA LEU A 219 -6.91 -14.52 12.00
C LEU A 219 -8.15 -13.63 12.07
N ALA A 220 -9.19 -14.07 12.80
CA ALA A 220 -10.40 -13.29 13.03
C ALA A 220 -10.13 -11.99 13.79
N VAL A 221 -9.32 -12.04 14.86
CA VAL A 221 -8.93 -10.86 15.64
C VAL A 221 -8.20 -9.85 14.75
N VAL A 222 -7.24 -10.30 13.93
CA VAL A 222 -6.52 -9.41 13.01
C VAL A 222 -7.46 -8.79 11.99
N PHE A 223 -8.35 -9.58 11.40
CA PHE A 223 -9.33 -9.11 10.42
C PHE A 223 -10.22 -8.02 11.01
N VAL A 224 -10.73 -8.22 12.23
CA VAL A 224 -11.52 -7.22 12.96
C VAL A 224 -10.68 -5.98 13.27
N LEU A 225 -9.45 -6.15 13.76
CA LEU A 225 -8.53 -5.07 14.10
C LEU A 225 -8.25 -4.17 12.89
N VAL A 226 -7.94 -4.74 11.73
CA VAL A 226 -7.69 -3.97 10.51
C VAL A 226 -8.96 -3.32 9.96
N GLY A 227 -10.13 -3.95 10.19
CA GLY A 227 -11.43 -3.37 9.87
C GLY A 227 -11.76 -2.14 10.72
N ILE A 228 -11.48 -2.22 12.03
CA ILE A 228 -11.61 -1.09 12.96
C ILE A 228 -10.63 0.02 12.55
N LEU A 229 -9.37 -0.31 12.28
CA LEU A 229 -8.37 0.66 11.80
C LEU A 229 -8.87 1.40 10.54
N LEU A 230 -9.36 0.65 9.54
CA LEU A 230 -9.90 1.22 8.31
C LEU A 230 -11.09 2.14 8.60
N ALA A 231 -12.02 1.71 9.45
CA ALA A 231 -13.20 2.50 9.81
C ALA A 231 -12.81 3.79 10.52
N VAL A 232 -11.94 3.72 11.53
CA VAL A 232 -11.43 4.87 12.29
C VAL A 232 -10.76 5.86 11.34
N VAL A 233 -9.88 5.41 10.45
CA VAL A 233 -9.18 6.32 9.54
C VAL A 233 -10.11 6.89 8.48
N LEU A 234 -11.05 6.12 7.93
CA LEU A 234 -12.03 6.65 6.97
C LEU A 234 -12.94 7.70 7.60
N LEU A 235 -13.48 7.43 8.80
CA LEU A 235 -14.32 8.37 9.53
C LEU A 235 -13.53 9.60 9.95
N GLY A 236 -12.34 9.41 10.52
CA GLY A 236 -11.45 10.48 10.95
C GLY A 236 -11.04 11.37 9.78
N THR A 237 -10.58 10.79 8.66
CA THR A 237 -10.20 11.59 7.48
C THR A 237 -11.38 12.37 6.92
N THR A 238 -12.57 11.77 6.85
CA THR A 238 -13.79 12.43 6.36
C THR A 238 -14.21 13.58 7.28
N TRP A 239 -14.20 13.36 8.59
CA TRP A 239 -14.60 14.36 9.57
C TRP A 239 -13.61 15.53 9.62
N ILE A 240 -12.31 15.24 9.65
CA ILE A 240 -11.28 16.30 9.70
C ILE A 240 -11.25 17.08 8.39
N SER A 241 -11.35 16.43 7.22
CA SER A 241 -11.35 17.16 5.93
C SER A 241 -12.53 18.13 5.81
N ARG A 242 -13.72 17.72 6.28
CA ARG A 242 -14.90 18.60 6.35
C ARG A 242 -14.70 19.75 7.32
N SER A 243 -14.15 19.47 8.50
CA SER A 243 -13.89 20.48 9.53
C SER A 243 -12.86 21.51 9.09
N LEU A 244 -11.89 21.10 8.27
CA LEU A 244 -10.91 22.00 7.65
C LEU A 244 -11.45 22.80 6.45
N GLY A 245 -12.71 22.58 6.08
CA GLY A 245 -13.39 23.29 4.99
C GLY A 245 -12.94 22.88 3.59
N PHE A 246 -12.56 21.61 3.40
CA PHE A 246 -12.18 21.13 2.06
C PHE A 246 -13.40 21.14 1.12
N SER A 247 -13.16 21.50 -0.14
CA SER A 247 -14.16 21.32 -1.20
C SER A 247 -14.52 19.84 -1.34
N LEU A 248 -15.72 19.52 -1.86
CA LEU A 248 -16.11 18.12 -2.06
C LEU A 248 -15.07 17.33 -2.88
N PRO A 249 -14.50 17.86 -3.99
CA PRO A 249 -13.45 17.14 -4.71
C PRO A 249 -12.17 16.89 -3.89
N ASP A 250 -11.78 17.84 -3.05
CA ASP A 250 -10.60 17.69 -2.18
C ASP A 250 -10.86 16.77 -1.00
N GLU A 251 -12.07 16.77 -0.42
CA GLU A 251 -12.52 15.79 0.58
C GLU A 251 -12.39 14.37 0.03
N VAL A 252 -12.89 14.13 -1.18
CA VAL A 252 -12.81 12.81 -1.83
C VAL A 252 -11.36 12.36 -1.98
N ALA A 253 -10.47 13.24 -2.47
CA ALA A 253 -9.05 12.93 -2.61
C ALA A 253 -8.37 12.73 -1.24
N ALA A 254 -8.68 13.56 -0.25
CA ALA A 254 -8.16 13.50 1.11
C ALA A 254 -8.50 12.18 1.79
N VAL A 255 -9.78 11.77 1.72
CA VAL A 255 -10.25 10.52 2.31
C VAL A 255 -9.62 9.33 1.60
N PHE A 256 -9.64 9.30 0.26
CA PHE A 256 -9.14 8.12 -0.45
C PHE A 256 -7.63 7.97 -0.45
N CYS A 257 -6.86 9.04 -0.52
CA CYS A 257 -5.41 8.97 -0.40
C CYS A 257 -4.95 8.86 1.05
N GLY A 258 -5.65 9.51 1.99
CA GLY A 258 -5.29 9.53 3.40
C GLY A 258 -5.61 8.24 4.14
N SER A 259 -6.58 7.44 3.67
CA SER A 259 -6.99 6.20 4.36
C SER A 259 -6.45 4.90 3.74
N LYS A 260 -5.87 4.93 2.54
CA LYS A 260 -5.41 3.69 1.88
C LYS A 260 -3.97 3.37 2.21
N LYS A 261 -3.65 2.07 2.18
CA LYS A 261 -2.29 1.53 2.33
C LYS A 261 -1.94 0.62 1.16
N SER A 262 -0.71 0.75 0.65
CA SER A 262 -0.27 0.07 -0.57
C SER A 262 0.28 -1.33 -0.32
N LEU A 263 -0.51 -2.33 -0.68
CA LEU A 263 -0.04 -3.71 -0.77
C LEU A 263 1.00 -3.87 -1.89
N ALA A 264 0.78 -3.24 -3.04
CA ALA A 264 1.66 -3.31 -4.21
C ALA A 264 3.10 -2.88 -3.89
N THR A 265 3.24 -1.87 -3.02
CA THR A 265 4.52 -1.39 -2.51
C THR A 265 4.96 -2.16 -1.27
N GLY A 266 4.00 -2.49 -0.40
CA GLY A 266 4.26 -3.10 0.90
C GLY A 266 4.74 -4.54 0.85
N ILE A 267 4.29 -5.37 -0.10
CA ILE A 267 4.79 -6.75 -0.20
C ILE A 267 6.26 -6.78 -0.65
N PRO A 268 6.66 -6.09 -1.74
CA PRO A 268 8.08 -6.01 -2.10
C PRO A 268 8.96 -5.42 -0.99
N MET A 269 8.50 -4.35 -0.34
CA MET A 269 9.23 -3.77 0.80
C MET A 269 9.36 -4.75 1.97
N ALA A 270 8.32 -5.54 2.26
CA ALA A 270 8.37 -6.53 3.33
C ALA A 270 9.38 -7.64 3.02
N LYS A 271 9.41 -8.13 1.78
CA LYS A 271 10.38 -9.13 1.32
C LYS A 271 11.82 -8.63 1.45
N LEU A 272 12.06 -7.33 1.26
CA LEU A 272 13.39 -6.72 1.42
C LEU A 272 13.74 -6.41 2.89
N LEU A 273 12.79 -5.86 3.66
CA LEU A 273 12.98 -5.45 5.05
C LEU A 273 13.11 -6.63 6.00
N PHE A 274 12.30 -7.67 5.78
CA PHE A 274 12.21 -8.87 6.61
C PHE A 274 12.73 -10.08 5.85
N ALA A 275 13.70 -9.87 4.95
CA ALA A 275 14.32 -10.93 4.16
C ALA A 275 14.86 -12.03 5.09
N GLY A 276 14.46 -13.28 4.83
CA GLY A 276 14.85 -14.44 5.65
C GLY A 276 14.14 -14.56 7.00
N HIS A 277 13.19 -13.66 7.32
CA HIS A 277 12.41 -13.77 8.54
C HIS A 277 11.36 -14.90 8.42
N PRO A 278 11.37 -15.92 9.30
CA PRO A 278 10.46 -17.07 9.19
C PRO A 278 8.97 -16.66 9.32
N GLY A 279 8.71 -15.59 10.07
CA GLY A 279 7.39 -15.00 10.25
C GLY A 279 6.89 -14.07 9.13
N LEU A 280 7.54 -14.02 7.96
CA LEU A 280 7.17 -13.06 6.89
C LEU A 280 5.67 -13.13 6.54
N GLY A 281 5.10 -14.33 6.45
CA GLY A 281 3.67 -14.52 6.18
C GLY A 281 2.76 -13.84 7.21
N LEU A 282 3.11 -13.90 8.50
CA LEU A 282 2.36 -13.20 9.56
C LEU A 282 2.53 -11.68 9.48
N ILE A 283 3.75 -11.21 9.16
CA ILE A 283 4.04 -9.77 9.05
C ILE A 283 3.22 -9.13 7.91
N VAL A 284 3.04 -9.84 6.79
CA VAL A 284 2.27 -9.32 5.65
C VAL A 284 0.77 -9.54 5.76
N LEU A 285 0.30 -10.39 6.67
CA LEU A 285 -1.11 -10.75 6.79
C LEU A 285 -2.03 -9.52 7.03
N PRO A 286 -1.71 -8.57 7.94
CA PRO A 286 -2.56 -7.40 8.17
C PRO A 286 -2.74 -6.55 6.91
N VAL A 287 -1.69 -6.36 6.10
CA VAL A 287 -1.81 -5.59 4.85
C VAL A 287 -2.64 -6.33 3.79
N MET A 288 -2.59 -7.66 3.75
CA MET A 288 -3.42 -8.48 2.86
C MET A 288 -4.91 -8.32 3.21
N PHE A 289 -5.28 -8.39 4.49
CA PHE A 289 -6.66 -8.16 4.94
C PHE A 289 -7.10 -6.71 4.74
N TYR A 290 -6.27 -5.75 5.12
CA TYR A 290 -6.56 -4.33 4.94
C TYR A 290 -6.80 -3.99 3.46
N HIS A 291 -5.99 -4.53 2.56
CA HIS A 291 -6.14 -4.31 1.13
C HIS A 291 -7.49 -4.79 0.60
N GLN A 292 -7.96 -5.96 1.04
CA GLN A 292 -9.23 -6.50 0.59
C GLN A 292 -10.41 -5.67 1.13
N LEU A 293 -10.36 -5.30 2.41
CA LEU A 293 -11.38 -4.47 3.04
C LEU A 293 -11.44 -3.07 2.43
N GLN A 294 -10.29 -2.40 2.25
CA GLN A 294 -10.27 -1.03 1.70
C GLN A 294 -10.84 -0.99 0.28
N LEU A 295 -10.61 -2.02 -0.56
CA LEU A 295 -11.17 -2.05 -1.91
C LEU A 295 -12.69 -2.14 -1.90
N LEU A 296 -13.24 -3.02 -1.06
CA LEU A 296 -14.69 -3.19 -0.93
C LEU A 296 -15.34 -1.91 -0.37
N VAL A 297 -14.89 -1.44 0.80
CA VAL A 297 -15.47 -0.29 1.50
C VAL A 297 -15.31 0.99 0.70
N CYS A 298 -14.12 1.26 0.14
CA CYS A 298 -13.91 2.49 -0.63
C CYS A 298 -14.69 2.50 -1.95
N SER A 299 -14.98 1.34 -2.55
CA SER A 299 -15.79 1.29 -3.78
C SER A 299 -17.24 1.73 -3.54
N VAL A 300 -17.82 1.32 -2.42
CA VAL A 300 -19.16 1.74 -2.00
C VAL A 300 -19.15 3.22 -1.64
N LEU A 301 -18.13 3.67 -0.89
CA LEU A 301 -17.99 5.07 -0.52
C LEU A 301 -17.80 5.99 -1.73
N ALA A 302 -17.05 5.56 -2.75
CA ALA A 302 -16.85 6.33 -3.97
C ALA A 302 -18.15 6.56 -4.73
N ARG A 303 -19.03 5.55 -4.80
CA ARG A 303 -20.37 5.72 -5.40
C ARG A 303 -21.21 6.75 -4.64
N ARG A 304 -21.22 6.68 -3.31
CA ARG A 304 -21.92 7.67 -2.47
C ARG A 304 -21.39 9.10 -2.66
N TYR A 305 -20.08 9.26 -2.84
CA TYR A 305 -19.50 10.56 -3.18
C TYR A 305 -19.96 11.07 -4.56
N ALA A 306 -20.01 10.20 -5.57
CA ALA A 306 -20.50 10.57 -6.89
C ALA A 306 -21.98 10.98 -6.91
N GLU A 307 -22.81 10.35 -6.08
CA GLU A 307 -24.22 10.70 -5.88
C GLU A 307 -24.38 12.07 -5.22
N ARG A 308 -23.54 12.41 -4.22
CA ARG A 308 -23.55 13.75 -3.59
C ARG A 308 -23.08 14.88 -4.52
N ALA A 309 -22.33 14.53 -5.56
CA ALA A 309 -21.82 15.45 -6.57
C ALA A 309 -22.68 15.47 -7.84
N ALA A 310 -23.83 14.78 -7.84
CA ALA A 310 -24.86 14.90 -8.86
C ALA A 310 -25.90 15.92 -8.39
#